data_AF-A0A9E0J1Q2-F1
#
_entry.id   AF-A0A9E0J1Q2-F1
#
_cell.length_a   1.000
_cell.length_b   1.000
_cell.length_c   1.000
_cell.angle_alpha   90.00
_cell.angle_beta   90.00
_cell.angle_gamma   90.00
#
_symmetry.space_group_name_H-M   'P 1'
#
loop_
_entity.id
_entity.type
_entity.pdbx_description
1 polymer ?
#
loop_
_entity_poly.entity_id
_entity_poly.type
_entity_poly.pdbx_seq_one_letter_code
_entity_poly.pdbx_strand_id
1 'polypeptide(L)'
;MNTELEKHQDLDDNRTIDEVQPSEPTPGPLSATSPSVAPATISEAETASESDKPTKALSLKTKQKIESLEQFIEHAYSNRRGQPVKLDLKLQNTLDKQPDLNEAAKERLLNLFNGDSLLRVSRQLLLASKEITDSPKLRAVLKDFVKMAMLRHPAFESERVKAALQNLPDTRPIDAMKVVAVYEPAAVEGTEPLKPADLEESRRNAVNLLAAYFALDRGLGPADLTNLLFIALWDPAQQKLNDDTERLRALTDIGNTAGTGVAVQCLRQQLKDSHQNCESAESKTTALKQQVMELQSQCDQMRDQLEKRTAELEDLRVSSAQELAALCDDHDAGRMQQGHEFESLRGRLIQRLEECNEMLDTGLNALRKESPSPRVSVMIQRTEVVLDTLRDELNNLREG
;
A
#
# COMPACT_ATOMS: atom_id res chain seq x y z
N MET A 1 -26.69 -1.02 -26.27
CA MET A 1 -26.42 -1.53 -27.64
C MET A 1 -24.92 -1.68 -27.74
N ASN A 2 -24.43 -2.87 -27.39
CA ASN A 2 -24.10 -3.99 -28.30
C ASN A 2 -22.63 -3.85 -28.73
N THR A 3 -21.73 -4.59 -28.05
CA THR A 3 -21.05 -5.84 -28.52
C THR A 3 -19.97 -5.50 -29.55
N GLU A 4 -18.70 -5.85 -29.38
CA GLU A 4 -18.08 -7.20 -29.45
C GLU A 4 -16.69 -7.13 -28.76
N LEU A 5 -16.19 -8.08 -27.96
CA LEU A 5 -15.88 -9.50 -28.19
C LEU A 5 -14.76 -9.70 -29.23
N GLU A 6 -13.50 -9.75 -28.77
CA GLU A 6 -12.46 -10.53 -29.47
C GLU A 6 -11.44 -11.10 -28.48
N LYS A 7 -11.62 -12.40 -28.22
CA LYS A 7 -10.60 -13.33 -27.74
C LYS A 7 -9.74 -13.70 -28.94
N HIS A 8 -8.42 -13.68 -28.79
CA HIS A 8 -7.56 -14.58 -29.55
C HIS A 8 -6.61 -15.31 -28.61
N GLN A 9 -6.72 -16.64 -28.69
CA GLN A 9 -5.91 -17.65 -28.04
C GLN A 9 -5.06 -18.32 -29.11
N ASP A 10 -3.86 -18.72 -28.68
CA ASP A 10 -3.05 -19.87 -29.08
C ASP A 10 -2.33 -19.88 -30.45
N LEU A 11 -1.00 -20.01 -30.37
CA LEU A 11 -0.16 -21.13 -30.87
C LEU A 11 1.31 -20.64 -30.91
N ASP A 12 2.12 -21.07 -29.95
CA ASP A 12 3.08 -22.19 -30.03
C ASP A 12 4.42 -21.81 -30.68
N ASP A 13 5.50 -21.84 -29.89
CA ASP A 13 6.63 -22.74 -30.17
C ASP A 13 7.77 -22.60 -29.13
N ASN A 14 7.84 -23.61 -28.26
CA ASN A 14 8.98 -24.51 -28.15
C ASN A 14 10.40 -23.91 -28.04
N ARG A 15 10.92 -23.81 -26.80
CA ARG A 15 12.37 -23.93 -26.53
C ARG A 15 12.64 -24.51 -25.14
N THR A 16 13.02 -25.78 -25.16
CA THR A 16 13.68 -26.58 -24.12
C THR A 16 15.06 -26.03 -23.77
N ILE A 17 15.58 -26.46 -22.60
CA ILE A 17 16.98 -26.38 -22.09
C ILE A 17 17.22 -25.10 -21.24
N ASP A 18 17.61 -25.09 -19.96
CA ASP A 18 18.27 -26.06 -19.08
C ASP A 18 17.84 -25.88 -17.61
N GLU A 19 17.75 -27.00 -16.91
CA GLU A 19 17.41 -27.13 -15.48
C GLU A 19 18.70 -26.99 -14.64
N VAL A 20 18.83 -25.91 -13.86
CA VAL A 20 19.93 -25.75 -12.89
C VAL A 20 19.44 -26.17 -11.51
N GLN A 21 19.72 -27.42 -11.16
CA GLN A 21 19.64 -27.91 -9.78
C GLN A 21 20.83 -27.38 -8.95
N PRO A 22 20.61 -26.96 -7.69
CA PRO A 22 21.70 -26.71 -6.74
C PRO A 22 22.20 -28.03 -6.14
N SER A 23 23.50 -28.29 -6.29
CA SER A 23 24.20 -29.46 -5.76
C SER A 23 24.28 -29.43 -4.22
N GLU A 24 23.72 -30.45 -3.57
CA GLU A 24 24.20 -30.93 -2.27
C GLU A 24 25.57 -31.63 -2.44
N PRO A 25 26.46 -31.59 -1.44
CA PRO A 25 27.43 -32.66 -1.24
C PRO A 25 27.05 -33.52 -0.03
N THR A 26 26.77 -34.78 -0.33
CA THR A 26 26.58 -35.93 0.56
C THR A 26 27.92 -36.30 1.25
N PRO A 27 27.90 -37.02 2.40
CA PRO A 27 29.05 -37.20 3.28
C PRO A 27 29.83 -38.51 3.03
N GLY A 28 31.08 -38.57 3.50
CA GLY A 28 31.78 -39.82 3.80
C GLY A 28 33.31 -39.63 3.90
N PRO A 29 34.08 -40.62 4.40
CA PRO A 29 33.76 -41.73 5.29
C PRO A 29 34.61 -41.73 6.60
N LEU A 30 34.17 -42.55 7.54
CA LEU A 30 34.86 -42.92 8.79
C LEU A 30 36.24 -43.54 8.51
N SER A 31 37.23 -43.22 9.35
CA SER A 31 38.25 -44.21 9.73
C SER A 31 38.73 -44.00 11.15
N ALA A 32 38.83 -45.13 11.84
CA ALA A 32 38.96 -45.32 13.27
C ALA A 32 40.41 -45.25 13.74
N THR A 33 40.63 -44.70 14.94
CA THR A 33 41.69 -45.18 15.84
C THR A 33 41.29 -44.93 17.30
N SER A 34 40.83 -45.98 17.98
CA SER A 34 40.90 -46.07 19.45
C SER A 34 42.36 -46.30 19.87
N PRO A 35 42.73 -45.97 21.11
CA PRO A 35 43.01 -47.10 21.98
C PRO A 35 42.34 -47.01 23.35
N SER A 36 41.84 -48.17 23.73
CA SER A 36 41.39 -48.60 25.05
C SER A 36 42.57 -48.75 26.01
N VAL A 37 42.44 -48.23 27.24
CA VAL A 37 42.93 -48.89 28.46
C VAL A 37 41.91 -48.63 29.58
N ALA A 38 41.45 -49.70 30.22
CA ALA A 38 40.52 -49.73 31.34
C ALA A 38 41.28 -49.82 32.71
N PRO A 39 40.67 -50.21 33.83
CA PRO A 39 40.37 -49.35 34.98
C PRO A 39 41.20 -49.70 36.25
N ALA A 40 41.18 -48.84 37.27
CA ALA A 40 41.71 -49.18 38.60
C ALA A 40 40.83 -48.62 39.75
N THR A 41 40.01 -49.52 40.30
CA THR A 41 39.83 -49.90 41.71
C THR A 41 40.09 -48.88 42.85
N ILE A 42 39.00 -48.59 43.58
CA ILE A 42 38.78 -48.58 45.05
C ILE A 42 39.98 -48.32 45.97
N SER A 43 39.85 -47.32 46.85
CA SER A 43 40.21 -47.42 48.28
C SER A 43 39.45 -46.39 49.11
N GLU A 44 38.87 -46.90 50.19
CA GLU A 44 38.17 -46.22 51.28
C GLU A 44 39.14 -45.44 52.18
N ALA A 45 38.65 -44.37 52.81
CA ALA A 45 39.11 -43.94 54.12
C ALA A 45 37.96 -43.23 54.86
N GLU A 46 37.40 -43.93 55.84
CA GLU A 46 36.54 -43.39 56.88
C GLU A 46 37.29 -42.35 57.73
N THR A 47 36.61 -41.28 58.13
CA THR A 47 36.78 -40.71 59.48
C THR A 47 35.47 -40.08 59.91
N ALA A 48 34.95 -40.59 61.03
CA ALA A 48 33.74 -40.16 61.70
C ALA A 48 33.95 -38.81 62.41
N SER A 49 32.88 -38.01 62.49
CA SER A 49 32.58 -37.13 63.63
C SER A 49 31.09 -36.81 63.67
N GLU A 50 30.47 -37.25 64.77
CA GLU A 50 29.08 -37.05 65.17
C GLU A 50 28.79 -35.64 65.69
N SER A 51 27.48 -35.33 65.78
CA SER A 51 26.77 -34.21 66.43
C SER A 51 26.79 -32.87 65.66
N ASP A 52 25.68 -32.15 65.42
CA ASP A 52 24.40 -32.09 66.11
C ASP A 52 23.23 -31.75 65.16
N LYS A 53 22.07 -32.36 65.42
CA LYS A 53 20.79 -32.06 64.77
C LYS A 53 20.21 -30.75 65.31
N PRO A 54 19.48 -30.00 64.46
CA PRO A 54 18.23 -29.39 64.89
C PRO A 54 17.06 -30.01 64.13
N THR A 55 16.10 -30.45 64.92
CA THR A 55 14.83 -31.09 64.61
C THR A 55 13.86 -30.22 63.78
N LYS A 56 13.14 -30.91 62.88
CA LYS A 56 11.74 -30.68 62.45
C LYS A 56 11.39 -29.38 61.69
N ALA A 57 11.19 -29.55 60.39
CA ALA A 57 9.87 -29.36 59.75
C ALA A 57 9.86 -30.05 58.37
N LEU A 58 9.72 -31.37 58.36
CA LEU A 58 9.39 -32.14 57.15
C LEU A 58 7.93 -31.87 56.79
N SER A 59 7.67 -30.87 55.94
CA SER A 59 6.39 -30.75 55.24
C SER A 59 6.36 -31.75 54.09
N LEU A 60 6.06 -33.01 54.41
CA LEU A 60 5.63 -34.01 53.45
C LEU A 60 4.25 -33.58 52.91
N LYS A 61 4.22 -32.76 51.87
CA LYS A 61 3.01 -32.52 51.08
C LYS A 61 2.74 -33.79 50.27
N THR A 62 1.81 -34.60 50.76
CA THR A 62 1.17 -35.69 50.01
C THR A 62 0.75 -35.15 48.64
N LYS A 63 1.20 -35.79 47.55
CA LYS A 63 0.72 -35.47 46.20
C LYS A 63 -0.78 -35.80 46.16
N GLN A 64 -1.63 -34.83 46.44
CA GLN A 64 -3.07 -34.96 46.28
C GLN A 64 -3.35 -35.31 44.81
N LYS A 65 -4.11 -36.39 44.61
CA LYS A 65 -4.54 -36.80 43.29
C LYS A 65 -5.57 -35.77 42.81
N ILE A 66 -5.24 -35.08 41.73
CA ILE A 66 -6.10 -34.06 41.13
C ILE A 66 -7.18 -34.78 40.32
N GLU A 67 -8.44 -34.57 40.68
CA GLU A 67 -9.60 -35.23 40.06
C GLU A 67 -10.57 -34.26 39.39
N SER A 68 -10.48 -32.96 39.69
CA SER A 68 -11.32 -31.91 39.10
C SER A 68 -10.51 -30.70 38.62
N LEU A 69 -11.12 -29.88 37.74
CA LEU A 69 -10.49 -28.66 37.24
C LEU A 69 -10.25 -27.64 38.36
N GLU A 70 -11.18 -27.57 39.33
CA GLU A 70 -11.04 -26.73 40.52
C GLU A 70 -9.77 -27.09 41.31
N GLN A 71 -9.56 -28.38 41.59
CA GLN A 71 -8.38 -28.86 42.32
C GLN A 71 -7.08 -28.60 41.53
N PHE A 72 -7.14 -28.67 40.20
CA PHE A 72 -5.98 -28.35 39.37
C PHE A 72 -5.56 -26.88 39.50
N ILE A 73 -6.53 -25.96 39.40
CA ILE A 73 -6.27 -24.52 39.53
C ILE A 73 -5.84 -24.18 40.95
N GLU A 74 -6.50 -24.73 41.97
CA GLU A 74 -6.13 -24.56 43.38
C GLU A 74 -4.71 -25.05 43.66
N HIS A 75 -4.33 -26.20 43.10
CA HIS A 75 -2.99 -26.74 43.20
C HIS A 75 -1.94 -25.81 42.55
N ALA A 76 -2.26 -25.21 41.41
CA ALA A 76 -1.38 -24.24 40.75
C ALA A 76 -1.11 -23.01 41.63
N TYR A 77 -2.15 -22.42 42.24
CA TYR A 77 -2.01 -21.27 43.13
C TYR A 77 -1.33 -21.62 44.47
N SER A 78 -1.68 -22.74 45.07
CA SER A 78 -1.25 -23.07 46.44
C SER A 78 0.16 -23.66 46.54
N ASN A 79 0.57 -24.47 45.55
CA ASN A 79 1.80 -25.28 45.65
C ASN A 79 2.90 -24.90 44.68
N ARG A 80 2.59 -24.35 43.50
CA ARG A 80 3.57 -24.15 42.43
C ARG A 80 4.19 -22.74 42.43
N ARG A 81 3.56 -21.73 43.05
CA ARG A 81 4.09 -20.34 43.17
C ARG A 81 4.73 -19.79 41.88
N GLY A 82 4.13 -20.08 40.72
CA GLY A 82 4.62 -19.65 39.40
C GLY A 82 5.52 -20.63 38.65
N GLN A 83 5.79 -21.81 39.21
CA GLN A 83 6.45 -22.89 38.46
C GLN A 83 5.56 -23.41 37.32
N PRO A 84 6.15 -23.90 36.23
CA PRO A 84 5.42 -24.48 35.11
C PRO A 84 4.48 -25.60 35.57
N VAL A 85 3.25 -25.56 35.07
CA VAL A 85 2.24 -26.58 35.33
C VAL A 85 2.01 -27.34 34.04
N LYS A 86 2.20 -28.66 34.06
CA LYS A 86 1.97 -29.54 32.91
C LYS A 86 0.68 -30.32 33.09
N LEU A 87 -0.05 -30.48 31.99
CA LEU A 87 -1.24 -31.31 31.91
C LEU A 87 -0.88 -32.61 31.18
N ASP A 88 -0.59 -33.67 31.94
CA ASP A 88 -0.38 -34.99 31.33
C ASP A 88 -1.68 -35.48 30.68
N LEU A 89 -1.59 -36.25 29.58
CA LEU A 89 -2.74 -36.72 28.80
C LEU A 89 -3.81 -37.43 29.66
N LYS A 90 -3.36 -38.18 30.69
CA LYS A 90 -4.27 -38.86 31.65
C LYS A 90 -5.10 -37.87 32.44
N LEU A 91 -4.47 -36.80 32.90
CA LEU A 91 -5.12 -35.77 33.70
C LEU A 91 -6.04 -34.92 32.81
N GLN A 92 -5.61 -34.60 31.58
CA GLN A 92 -6.46 -33.96 30.58
C GLN A 92 -7.75 -34.76 30.33
N ASN A 93 -7.64 -36.08 30.10
CA ASN A 93 -8.79 -36.96 29.90
C ASN A 93 -9.73 -37.03 31.12
N THR A 94 -9.21 -36.85 32.35
CA THR A 94 -10.06 -36.78 33.54
C THR A 94 -10.76 -35.43 33.65
N LEU A 95 -10.06 -34.34 33.38
CA LEU A 95 -10.63 -32.99 33.43
C LEU A 95 -11.68 -32.77 32.34
N ASP A 96 -11.53 -33.41 31.18
CA ASP A 96 -12.47 -33.33 30.07
C ASP A 96 -13.86 -33.88 30.37
N LYS A 97 -13.97 -34.77 31.36
CA LYS A 97 -15.26 -35.33 31.77
C LYS A 97 -16.14 -34.29 32.45
N GLN A 98 -15.52 -33.30 33.11
CA GLN A 98 -16.19 -32.21 33.82
C GLN A 98 -15.35 -30.93 33.70
N PRO A 99 -15.37 -30.28 32.52
CA PRO A 99 -14.54 -29.11 32.27
C PRO A 99 -15.12 -27.83 32.88
N ASP A 100 -16.38 -27.85 33.32
CA ASP A 100 -17.07 -26.65 33.81
C ASP A 100 -16.72 -26.34 35.27
N LEU A 101 -16.52 -25.05 35.55
CA LEU A 101 -16.42 -24.52 36.92
C LEU A 101 -17.78 -23.94 37.31
N ASN A 102 -18.36 -24.39 38.41
CA ASN A 102 -19.56 -23.75 38.96
C ASN A 102 -19.21 -22.37 39.55
N GLU A 103 -20.21 -21.48 39.71
CA GLU A 103 -19.97 -20.12 40.18
C GLU A 103 -19.31 -20.06 41.57
N ALA A 104 -19.70 -20.95 42.49
CA ALA A 104 -19.09 -21.04 43.81
C ALA A 104 -17.61 -21.47 43.78
N ALA A 105 -17.21 -22.33 42.84
CA ALA A 105 -15.81 -22.71 42.62
C ALA A 105 -15.05 -21.54 41.98
N LYS A 106 -15.63 -20.87 40.98
CA LYS A 106 -15.02 -19.68 40.36
C LYS A 106 -14.70 -18.62 41.41
N GLU A 107 -15.65 -18.29 42.28
CA GLU A 107 -15.43 -17.28 43.32
C GLU A 107 -14.34 -17.68 44.32
N ARG A 108 -14.31 -18.95 44.75
CA ARG A 108 -13.24 -19.49 45.61
C ARG A 108 -11.86 -19.41 44.94
N LEU A 109 -11.77 -19.78 43.66
CA LEU A 109 -10.52 -19.71 42.90
C LEU A 109 -10.07 -18.26 42.63
N LEU A 110 -11.02 -17.34 42.41
CA LEU A 110 -10.70 -15.92 42.27
C LEU A 110 -10.17 -15.33 43.59
N ASN A 111 -10.63 -15.81 44.75
CA ASN A 111 -10.06 -15.41 46.03
C ASN A 111 -8.62 -15.89 46.21
N LEU A 112 -8.27 -17.09 45.70
CA LEU A 112 -6.88 -17.56 45.67
C LEU A 112 -6.01 -16.68 44.75
N PHE A 113 -6.56 -16.28 43.61
CA PHE A 113 -5.89 -15.35 42.70
C PHE A 113 -5.62 -13.99 43.35
N ASN A 114 -6.55 -13.45 44.14
CA ASN A 114 -6.32 -12.20 44.88
C ASN A 114 -5.15 -12.32 45.87
N GLY A 115 -4.80 -13.53 46.31
CA GLY A 115 -3.61 -13.81 47.11
C GLY A 115 -2.30 -13.86 46.33
N ASP A 116 -2.33 -13.95 44.99
CA ASP A 116 -1.15 -13.93 44.09
C ASP A 116 -0.84 -12.50 43.63
N SER A 117 -0.39 -11.65 44.56
CA SER A 117 -0.07 -10.23 44.30
C SER A 117 1.02 -10.00 43.24
N LEU A 118 1.84 -11.02 42.96
CA LEU A 118 2.91 -10.99 41.98
C LEU A 118 2.51 -11.57 40.62
N LEU A 119 1.27 -12.05 40.46
CA LEU A 119 0.73 -12.62 39.22
C LEU A 119 1.58 -13.75 38.63
N ARG A 120 2.20 -14.56 39.48
CA ARG A 120 3.16 -15.58 39.07
C ARG A 120 2.48 -16.79 38.41
N VAL A 121 1.24 -17.09 38.78
CA VAL A 121 0.59 -18.37 38.45
C VAL A 121 -0.27 -18.29 37.18
N SER A 122 -1.02 -17.19 37.00
CA SER A 122 -1.97 -17.03 35.89
C SER A 122 -1.37 -17.28 34.50
N ARG A 123 -0.11 -16.85 34.30
CA ARG A 123 0.60 -17.08 33.03
C ARG A 123 0.84 -18.57 32.77
N GLN A 124 1.21 -19.32 33.80
CA GLN A 124 1.47 -20.77 33.66
C GLN A 124 0.18 -21.53 33.33
N LEU A 125 -0.96 -21.11 33.89
CA LEU A 125 -2.27 -21.69 33.55
C LEU A 125 -2.63 -21.44 32.08
N LEU A 126 -2.38 -20.24 31.56
CA LEU A 126 -2.56 -19.94 30.14
C LEU A 126 -1.65 -20.80 29.26
N LEU A 127 -0.37 -20.91 29.59
CA LEU A 127 0.56 -21.73 28.82
C LEU A 127 0.17 -23.21 28.86
N ALA A 128 -0.24 -23.73 30.02
CA ALA A 128 -0.78 -25.08 30.14
C ALA A 128 -2.03 -25.29 29.27
N SER A 129 -2.91 -24.28 29.17
CA SER A 129 -4.08 -24.35 28.29
C SER A 129 -3.69 -24.48 26.81
N LYS A 130 -2.56 -23.90 26.39
CA LYS A 130 -2.04 -24.02 25.02
C LYS A 130 -1.63 -25.45 24.66
N GLU A 131 -1.13 -26.20 25.64
CA GLU A 131 -0.67 -27.58 25.46
C GLU A 131 -1.83 -28.56 25.23
N ILE A 132 -3.05 -28.19 25.64
CA ILE A 132 -4.26 -28.99 25.42
C ILE A 132 -4.63 -28.92 23.95
N THR A 133 -4.32 -29.93 23.13
CA THR A 133 -4.70 -29.96 21.71
C THR A 133 -6.13 -30.46 21.49
N ASP A 134 -6.54 -31.49 22.23
CA ASP A 134 -7.71 -32.31 21.88
C ASP A 134 -8.99 -31.93 22.64
N SER A 135 -8.94 -30.86 23.44
CA SER A 135 -10.11 -30.34 24.17
C SER A 135 -10.25 -28.82 24.06
N PRO A 136 -11.05 -28.33 23.10
CA PRO A 136 -11.29 -26.90 22.96
C PRO A 136 -12.10 -26.32 24.12
N LYS A 137 -13.00 -27.12 24.73
CA LYS A 137 -13.81 -26.68 25.88
C LYS A 137 -12.97 -26.43 27.12
N LEU A 138 -12.12 -27.40 27.51
CA LEU A 138 -11.24 -27.25 28.67
C LEU A 138 -10.27 -26.08 28.48
N ARG A 139 -9.73 -25.91 27.26
CA ARG A 139 -8.90 -24.77 26.89
C ARG A 139 -9.64 -23.45 27.08
N ALA A 140 -10.89 -23.36 26.61
CA ALA A 140 -11.71 -22.16 26.76
C ALA A 140 -11.99 -21.83 28.23
N VAL A 141 -12.38 -22.82 29.06
CA VAL A 141 -12.68 -22.58 30.48
C VAL A 141 -11.45 -22.07 31.24
N LEU A 142 -10.26 -22.63 31.01
CA LEU A 142 -9.02 -22.15 31.64
C LEU A 142 -8.68 -20.73 31.20
N LYS A 143 -8.80 -20.44 29.92
CA LYS A 143 -8.55 -19.11 29.37
C LYS A 143 -9.53 -18.08 29.91
N ASP A 144 -10.82 -18.41 29.97
CA ASP A 144 -11.87 -17.55 30.51
C ASP A 144 -11.70 -17.30 32.01
N PHE A 145 -11.29 -18.32 32.77
CA PHE A 145 -10.94 -18.15 34.17
C PHE A 145 -9.81 -17.13 34.35
N VAL A 146 -8.73 -17.25 33.57
CA VAL A 146 -7.62 -16.28 33.65
C VAL A 146 -8.06 -14.89 33.19
N LYS A 147 -8.89 -14.79 32.15
CA LYS A 147 -9.47 -13.50 31.71
C LYS A 147 -10.27 -12.83 32.83
N MET A 148 -11.13 -13.59 33.52
CA MET A 148 -11.91 -13.09 34.66
C MET A 148 -11.00 -12.64 35.81
N ALA A 149 -9.94 -13.40 36.10
CA ALA A 149 -8.95 -13.04 37.10
C ALA A 149 -8.24 -11.72 36.72
N MET A 150 -7.79 -11.58 35.48
CA MET A 150 -7.18 -10.35 34.97
C MET A 150 -8.14 -9.16 35.11
N LEU A 151 -9.39 -9.28 34.68
CA LEU A 151 -10.39 -8.20 34.76
C LEU A 151 -10.69 -7.74 36.20
N ARG A 152 -10.43 -8.60 37.20
CA ARG A 152 -10.60 -8.29 38.62
C ARG A 152 -9.37 -7.63 39.25
N HIS A 153 -8.19 -7.81 38.67
CA HIS A 153 -6.95 -7.32 39.27
C HIS A 153 -6.71 -5.83 38.95
N PRO A 154 -6.32 -4.99 39.94
CA PRO A 154 -6.19 -3.55 39.76
C PRO A 154 -5.23 -3.13 38.63
N ALA A 155 -4.17 -3.91 38.39
CA ALA A 155 -3.25 -3.65 37.28
C ALA A 155 -3.89 -3.65 35.88
N PHE A 156 -5.07 -4.28 35.71
CA PHE A 156 -5.79 -4.32 34.44
C PHE A 156 -7.10 -3.52 34.47
N GLU A 157 -7.30 -2.68 35.48
CA GLU A 157 -8.56 -1.96 35.69
C GLU A 157 -8.84 -0.88 34.63
N SER A 158 -7.78 -0.33 34.05
CA SER A 158 -7.83 0.67 32.98
C SER A 158 -8.78 0.28 31.85
N GLU A 159 -9.62 1.22 31.40
CA GLU A 159 -10.54 1.00 30.28
C GLU A 159 -9.83 0.51 29.03
N ARG A 160 -8.64 1.05 28.73
CA ARG A 160 -7.84 0.61 27.56
C ARG A 160 -7.44 -0.86 27.67
N VAL A 161 -7.08 -1.29 28.88
CA VAL A 161 -6.67 -2.69 29.13
C VAL A 161 -7.89 -3.61 29.09
N LYS A 162 -9.01 -3.23 29.70
CA LYS A 162 -10.27 -3.98 29.64
C LYS A 162 -10.77 -4.12 28.20
N ALA A 163 -10.76 -3.03 27.44
CA ALA A 163 -11.12 -3.02 26.03
C ALA A 163 -10.23 -3.96 25.20
N ALA A 164 -8.92 -3.98 25.49
CA ALA A 164 -7.99 -4.91 24.84
C ALA A 164 -8.25 -6.38 25.22
N LEU A 165 -8.56 -6.68 26.48
CA LEU A 165 -8.94 -8.03 26.92
C LEU A 165 -10.28 -8.51 26.31
N GLN A 166 -11.13 -7.58 25.90
CA GLN A 166 -12.40 -7.86 25.23
C GLN A 166 -12.31 -7.88 23.69
N ASN A 167 -11.11 -7.65 23.12
CA ASN A 167 -10.87 -7.61 21.67
C ASN A 167 -11.74 -6.58 20.92
N LEU A 168 -11.95 -5.40 21.51
CA LEU A 168 -12.65 -4.31 20.81
C LEU A 168 -11.82 -3.81 19.61
N PRO A 169 -12.45 -3.42 18.49
CA PRO A 169 -11.78 -3.19 17.20
C PRO A 169 -10.74 -2.07 17.22
N ASP A 170 -10.93 -1.03 18.03
CA ASP A 170 -10.02 0.12 18.10
C ASP A 170 -8.83 -0.10 19.05
N THR A 171 -8.70 -1.30 19.65
CA THR A 171 -7.73 -1.56 20.71
C THR A 171 -6.44 -2.20 20.20
N ARG A 172 -5.34 -1.47 20.32
CA ARG A 172 -4.01 -1.99 20.02
C ARG A 172 -3.42 -2.69 21.25
N PRO A 173 -2.92 -3.94 21.13
CA PRO A 173 -2.30 -4.67 22.25
C PRO A 173 -1.20 -3.90 22.96
N ILE A 174 -0.42 -3.12 22.21
CA ILE A 174 0.71 -2.36 22.74
C ILE A 174 0.28 -1.29 23.74
N ASP A 175 -0.85 -0.62 23.51
CA ASP A 175 -1.32 0.46 24.37
C ASP A 175 -1.74 -0.08 25.74
N ALA A 176 -2.39 -1.25 25.76
CA ALA A 176 -2.70 -1.95 26.99
C ALA A 176 -1.43 -2.41 27.74
N MET A 177 -0.45 -2.97 27.03
CA MET A 177 0.80 -3.42 27.67
C MET A 177 1.61 -2.26 28.26
N LYS A 178 1.65 -1.10 27.59
CA LYS A 178 2.30 0.11 28.12
C LYS A 178 1.64 0.60 29.40
N VAL A 179 0.31 0.60 29.47
CA VAL A 179 -0.43 0.99 30.68
C VAL A 179 -0.10 0.06 31.85
N VAL A 180 -0.06 -1.26 31.61
CA VAL A 180 0.26 -2.24 32.64
C VAL A 180 1.73 -2.17 33.07
N ALA A 181 2.65 -1.88 32.15
CA ALA A 181 4.08 -1.78 32.43
C ALA A 181 4.43 -0.68 33.44
N VAL A 182 3.61 0.38 33.52
CA VAL A 182 3.80 1.52 34.45
C VAL A 182 2.79 1.52 35.60
N TYR A 183 2.07 0.41 35.81
CA TYR A 183 1.05 0.31 36.85
C TYR A 183 1.58 0.70 38.24
N GLU A 184 0.84 1.54 38.95
CA GLU A 184 1.09 1.89 40.35
C GLU A 184 -0.13 1.52 41.19
N PRO A 185 0.04 0.74 42.27
CA PRO A 185 -1.08 0.40 43.14
C PRO A 185 -1.57 1.65 43.88
N ALA A 186 -2.88 1.84 43.90
CA ALA A 186 -3.50 2.87 44.73
C ALA A 186 -3.20 2.60 46.21
N ALA A 187 -2.97 3.66 47.00
CA ALA A 187 -2.81 3.54 48.43
C ALA A 187 -4.15 3.14 49.07
N VAL A 188 -4.27 1.87 49.45
CA VAL A 188 -5.44 1.36 50.17
C VAL A 188 -5.11 1.33 51.66
N GLU A 189 -5.97 1.94 52.48
CA GLU A 189 -5.83 1.93 53.93
C GLU A 189 -5.83 0.49 54.46
N GLY A 190 -4.79 0.12 55.23
CA GLY A 190 -4.69 -1.18 55.89
C GLY A 190 -3.95 -2.28 55.13
N THR A 191 -3.47 -2.03 53.90
CA THR A 191 -2.58 -2.96 53.17
C THR A 191 -1.18 -2.38 53.04
N GLU A 192 -0.16 -3.14 53.45
CA GLU A 192 1.23 -2.72 53.21
C GLU A 192 1.51 -2.66 51.71
N PRO A 193 2.08 -1.54 51.21
CA PRO A 193 2.44 -1.43 49.80
C PRO A 193 3.52 -2.45 49.44
N LEU A 194 3.45 -2.97 48.21
CA LEU A 194 4.48 -3.86 47.69
C LEU A 194 5.85 -3.17 47.70
N LYS A 195 6.89 -3.93 48.04
CA LYS A 195 8.27 -3.44 47.97
C LYS A 195 8.60 -3.09 46.52
N PRO A 196 9.53 -2.13 46.26
CA PRO A 196 9.86 -1.71 44.90
C PRO A 196 10.27 -2.86 43.96
N ALA A 197 11.08 -3.81 44.46
CA ALA A 197 11.51 -4.97 43.68
C ALA A 197 10.34 -5.91 43.32
N ASP A 198 9.45 -6.16 44.29
CA ASP A 198 8.26 -6.99 44.13
C ASP A 198 7.25 -6.35 43.18
N LEU A 199 7.13 -5.02 43.22
CA LEU A 199 6.29 -4.23 42.33
C LEU A 199 6.79 -4.28 40.88
N GLU A 200 8.10 -4.12 40.66
CA GLU A 200 8.71 -4.30 39.34
C GLU A 200 8.58 -5.74 38.83
N GLU A 201 8.61 -6.74 39.71
CA GLU A 201 8.31 -8.12 39.34
C GLU A 201 6.84 -8.30 38.93
N SER A 202 5.91 -7.75 39.71
CA SER A 202 4.46 -7.79 39.41
C SER A 202 4.14 -7.13 38.07
N ARG A 203 4.72 -5.94 37.78
CA ARG A 203 4.62 -5.26 36.47
C ARG A 203 5.09 -6.16 35.33
N ARG A 204 6.28 -6.78 35.46
CA ARG A 204 6.83 -7.69 34.45
C ARG A 204 5.95 -8.92 34.26
N ASN A 205 5.44 -9.51 35.33
CA ASN A 205 4.56 -10.67 35.27
C ASN A 205 3.21 -10.33 34.63
N ALA A 206 2.65 -9.15 34.93
CA ALA A 206 1.41 -8.67 34.34
C ALA A 206 1.54 -8.43 32.83
N VAL A 207 2.63 -7.80 32.38
CA VAL A 207 2.92 -7.61 30.95
C VAL A 207 3.12 -8.96 30.23
N ASN A 208 3.87 -9.89 30.84
CA ASN A 208 4.05 -11.24 30.31
C ASN A 208 2.75 -12.05 30.27
N LEU A 209 1.86 -11.84 31.23
CA LEU A 209 0.53 -12.43 31.26
C LEU A 209 -0.33 -11.92 30.10
N LEU A 210 -0.34 -10.60 29.86
CA LEU A 210 -1.01 -10.01 28.69
C LEU A 210 -0.45 -10.52 27.37
N ALA A 211 0.88 -10.60 27.24
CA ALA A 211 1.52 -11.14 26.05
C ALA A 211 1.08 -12.60 25.79
N ALA A 212 1.09 -13.45 26.83
CA ALA A 212 0.62 -14.82 26.73
C ALA A 212 -0.88 -14.90 26.39
N TYR A 213 -1.70 -14.02 26.97
CA TYR A 213 -3.12 -13.93 26.66
C TYR A 213 -3.36 -13.53 25.20
N PHE A 214 -2.70 -12.49 24.68
CA PHE A 214 -2.84 -12.08 23.28
C PHE A 214 -2.35 -13.13 22.29
N ALA A 215 -1.30 -13.89 22.63
CA ALA A 215 -0.86 -15.03 21.83
C ALA A 215 -1.97 -16.09 21.67
N LEU A 216 -2.76 -16.33 22.72
CA LEU A 216 -3.79 -17.37 22.74
C LEU A 216 -5.17 -16.88 22.28
N ASP A 217 -5.48 -15.61 22.49
CA ASP A 217 -6.78 -15.02 22.19
C ASP A 217 -6.82 -14.38 20.80
N ARG A 218 -5.76 -13.66 20.43
CA ARG A 218 -5.65 -12.96 19.14
C ARG A 218 -4.77 -13.70 18.14
N GLY A 219 -4.15 -14.81 18.53
CA GLY A 219 -3.29 -15.61 17.65
C GLY A 219 -1.98 -14.91 17.26
N LEU A 220 -1.47 -13.98 18.09
CA LEU A 220 -0.24 -13.26 17.79
C LEU A 220 0.97 -14.21 17.69
N GLY A 221 1.76 -14.03 16.63
CA GLY A 221 2.95 -14.84 16.38
C GLY A 221 4.13 -14.44 17.28
N PRO A 222 5.20 -15.25 17.32
CA PRO A 222 6.41 -14.94 18.09
C PRO A 222 7.05 -13.59 17.72
N ALA A 223 7.00 -13.22 16.43
CA ALA A 223 7.52 -11.95 15.93
C ALA A 223 6.77 -10.74 16.52
N ASP A 224 5.44 -10.75 16.49
CA ASP A 224 4.61 -9.68 17.05
C ASP A 224 4.77 -9.59 18.56
N LEU A 225 4.77 -10.73 19.25
CA LEU A 225 4.97 -10.79 20.70
C LEU A 225 6.35 -10.24 21.10
N THR A 226 7.40 -10.56 20.33
CA THR A 226 8.75 -10.05 20.55
C THR A 226 8.76 -8.52 20.44
N ASN A 227 8.07 -7.95 19.44
CA ASN A 227 7.96 -6.49 19.29
C ASN A 227 7.19 -5.85 20.43
N LEU A 228 6.07 -6.45 20.84
CA LEU A 228 5.28 -5.96 21.95
C LEU A 228 6.08 -5.96 23.27
N LEU A 229 6.80 -7.04 23.56
CA LEU A 229 7.66 -7.16 24.73
C LEU A 229 8.86 -6.22 24.67
N PHE A 230 9.45 -6.03 23.49
CA PHE A 230 10.53 -5.07 23.28
C PHE A 230 10.09 -3.66 23.67
N ILE A 231 8.97 -3.19 23.10
CA ILE A 231 8.48 -1.82 23.34
C ILE A 231 7.97 -1.63 24.78
N ALA A 232 7.25 -2.61 25.35
CA ALA A 232 6.61 -2.44 26.64
C ALA A 232 7.52 -2.74 27.84
N LEU A 233 8.54 -3.59 27.68
CA LEU A 233 9.32 -4.12 28.79
C LEU A 233 10.83 -3.96 28.60
N TRP A 234 11.39 -4.37 27.45
CA TRP A 234 12.85 -4.41 27.28
C TRP A 234 13.47 -3.04 27.01
N ASP A 235 12.92 -2.25 26.10
CA ASP A 235 13.43 -0.91 25.78
C ASP A 235 13.36 0.04 27.00
N PRO A 236 12.23 0.14 27.75
CA PRO A 236 12.19 0.94 28.96
C PRO A 236 13.15 0.44 30.06
N ALA A 237 13.37 -0.87 30.17
CA ALA A 237 14.30 -1.44 31.14
C ALA A 237 15.76 -1.13 30.78
N GLN A 238 16.11 -1.19 29.48
CA GLN A 238 17.44 -0.83 29.00
C GLN A 238 17.75 0.64 29.26
N GLN A 239 16.78 1.54 29.07
CA GLN A 239 16.94 2.98 29.29
C GLN A 239 17.25 3.35 30.75
N LYS A 240 16.91 2.48 31.72
CA LYS A 240 17.25 2.66 33.14
C LYS A 240 18.72 2.33 33.47
N LEU A 241 19.46 1.71 32.56
CA LEU A 241 20.87 1.34 32.76
C LEU A 241 21.77 2.53 32.43
N ASN A 242 22.46 3.06 33.44
CA ASN A 242 23.22 4.31 33.32
C ASN A 242 24.64 4.06 32.79
N ASP A 243 25.27 2.96 33.23
CA ASP A 243 26.68 2.69 32.97
C ASP A 243 26.91 1.43 32.12
N ASP A 244 28.01 1.40 31.38
CA ASP A 244 28.41 0.24 30.57
C ASP A 244 28.66 -1.02 31.43
N THR A 245 29.05 -0.85 32.69
CA THR A 245 29.20 -1.98 33.62
C THR A 245 27.85 -2.62 33.94
N GLU A 246 26.79 -1.83 34.10
CA GLU A 246 25.43 -2.35 34.34
C GLU A 246 24.90 -3.06 33.09
N ARG A 247 25.18 -2.52 31.91
CA ARG A 247 24.85 -3.14 30.62
C ARG A 247 25.57 -4.48 30.44
N LEU A 248 26.86 -4.55 30.75
CA LEU A 248 27.62 -5.79 30.70
C LEU A 248 27.06 -6.84 31.67
N ARG A 249 26.75 -6.47 32.92
CA ARG A 249 26.10 -7.38 33.87
C ARG A 249 24.74 -7.87 33.37
N ALA A 250 23.91 -6.97 32.84
CA ALA A 250 22.61 -7.34 32.29
C ALA A 250 22.73 -8.33 31.11
N LEU A 251 23.78 -8.21 30.30
CA LEU A 251 24.07 -9.14 29.19
C LEU A 251 24.63 -10.49 29.66
N THR A 252 25.39 -10.53 30.76
CA THR A 252 25.95 -11.79 31.29
C THR A 252 24.99 -12.53 32.21
N ASP A 253 24.12 -11.82 32.93
CA ASP A 253 23.22 -12.37 33.94
C ASP A 253 21.84 -12.76 33.36
N ILE A 254 21.80 -13.12 32.07
CA ILE A 254 20.57 -13.51 31.38
C ILE A 254 20.05 -14.83 31.96
N GLY A 255 18.94 -14.78 32.70
CA GLY A 255 18.34 -15.96 33.33
C GLY A 255 17.76 -17.01 32.37
N ASN A 256 17.40 -16.63 31.13
CA ASN A 256 16.88 -17.56 30.13
C ASN A 256 17.49 -17.29 28.75
N THR A 257 18.60 -17.96 28.46
CA THR A 257 19.34 -17.83 27.20
C THR A 257 18.53 -18.25 25.97
N ALA A 258 17.68 -19.28 26.10
CA ALA A 258 16.81 -19.73 25.01
C ALA A 258 15.77 -18.67 24.64
N GLY A 259 15.13 -18.04 25.65
CA GLY A 259 14.17 -16.95 25.43
C GLY A 259 14.79 -15.75 24.72
N THR A 260 15.98 -15.32 25.15
CA THR A 260 16.72 -14.24 24.48
C THR A 260 17.13 -14.63 23.07
N GLY A 261 17.57 -15.88 22.84
CA GLY A 261 17.90 -16.38 21.51
C GLY A 261 16.73 -16.30 20.53
N VAL A 262 15.53 -16.69 20.96
CA VAL A 262 14.30 -16.57 20.16
C VAL A 262 14.00 -15.10 19.83
N ALA A 263 14.06 -14.22 20.83
CA ALA A 263 13.82 -12.79 20.61
C ALA A 263 14.81 -12.18 19.60
N VAL A 264 16.10 -12.46 19.76
CA VAL A 264 17.15 -11.99 18.84
C VAL A 264 16.97 -12.55 17.44
N GLN A 265 16.59 -13.83 17.30
CA GLN A 265 16.30 -14.43 16.00
C GLN A 265 15.11 -13.75 15.32
N CYS A 266 14.03 -13.47 16.06
CA CYS A 266 12.87 -12.75 15.54
C CYS A 266 13.23 -11.34 15.07
N LEU A 267 13.96 -10.58 15.89
CA LEU A 267 14.40 -9.22 15.52
C LEU A 267 15.35 -9.23 14.30
N ARG A 268 16.27 -10.20 14.23
CA ARG A 268 17.17 -10.37 13.09
C ARG A 268 16.40 -10.71 11.81
N GLN A 269 15.39 -11.57 11.91
CA GLN A 269 14.55 -11.90 10.76
C GLN A 269 13.76 -10.68 10.29
N GLN A 270 13.15 -9.92 11.22
CA GLN A 270 12.44 -8.68 10.88
C GLN A 270 13.33 -7.64 10.22
N LEU A 271 14.58 -7.49 10.68
CA LEU A 271 15.55 -6.60 10.06
C LEU A 271 15.85 -7.02 8.61
N LYS A 272 16.04 -8.33 8.38
CA LYS A 272 16.26 -8.89 7.05
C LYS A 272 15.07 -8.62 6.13
N ASP A 273 13.85 -8.89 6.61
CA ASP A 273 12.62 -8.67 5.84
C ASP A 273 12.42 -7.18 5.53
N SER A 274 12.69 -6.30 6.50
CA SER A 274 12.63 -4.85 6.30
C SER A 274 13.64 -4.36 5.27
N HIS A 275 14.86 -4.91 5.26
CA HIS A 275 15.88 -4.56 4.28
C HIS A 275 15.47 -4.96 2.87
N GLN A 276 15.01 -6.20 2.69
CA GLN A 276 14.49 -6.70 1.41
C GLN A 276 13.30 -5.88 0.91
N ASN A 277 12.40 -5.46 1.81
CA ASN A 277 11.29 -4.58 1.48
C ASN A 277 11.78 -3.19 1.01
N CYS A 278 12.82 -2.64 1.64
CA CYS A 278 13.44 -1.38 1.23
C CYS A 278 14.05 -1.49 -0.17
N GLU A 279 14.84 -2.53 -0.43
CA GLU A 279 15.44 -2.80 -1.76
C GLU A 279 14.36 -2.96 -2.84
N SER A 280 13.26 -3.66 -2.53
CA SER A 280 12.12 -3.79 -3.44
C SER A 280 11.40 -2.46 -3.69
N ALA A 281 11.24 -1.62 -2.67
CA ALA A 281 10.65 -0.30 -2.82
C ALA A 281 11.56 0.65 -3.63
N GLU A 282 12.87 0.59 -3.42
CA GLU A 282 13.86 1.37 -4.16
C GLU A 282 13.88 0.97 -5.64
N SER A 283 13.91 -0.33 -5.95
CA SER A 283 13.86 -0.82 -7.34
C SER A 283 12.56 -0.45 -8.06
N LYS A 284 11.41 -0.50 -7.37
CA LYS A 284 10.14 0.01 -7.93
C LYS A 284 10.19 1.52 -8.17
N THR A 285 10.80 2.27 -7.24
CA THR A 285 10.93 3.73 -7.37
C THR A 285 11.83 4.11 -8.54
N THR A 286 12.95 3.40 -8.75
CA THR A 286 13.82 3.65 -9.91
C THR A 286 13.13 3.28 -11.22
N ALA A 287 12.40 2.16 -11.27
CA ALA A 287 11.61 1.78 -12.44
C ALA A 287 10.52 2.81 -12.77
N LEU A 288 9.78 3.31 -11.76
CA LEU A 288 8.78 4.36 -11.96
C LEU A 288 9.40 5.67 -12.43
N LYS A 289 10.57 6.05 -11.89
CA LYS A 289 11.31 7.24 -12.37
C LYS A 289 11.70 7.11 -13.84
N GLN A 290 12.18 5.94 -14.25
CA GLN A 290 12.51 5.66 -15.66
C GLN A 290 11.26 5.76 -16.55
N GLN A 291 10.14 5.19 -16.12
CA GLN A 291 8.86 5.31 -16.85
C GLN A 291 8.39 6.76 -16.97
N VAL A 292 8.51 7.55 -15.91
CA VAL A 292 8.17 8.99 -15.94
C VAL A 292 9.07 9.74 -16.92
N MET A 293 10.38 9.48 -16.91
CA MET A 293 11.31 10.10 -17.86
C MET A 293 11.00 9.73 -19.31
N GLU A 294 10.66 8.46 -19.57
CA GLU A 294 10.27 7.99 -20.90
C GLU A 294 8.96 8.67 -21.36
N LEU A 295 7.94 8.71 -20.51
CA LEU A 295 6.68 9.39 -20.81
C LEU A 295 6.87 10.90 -21.03
N GLN A 296 7.76 11.54 -20.26
CA GLN A 296 8.12 12.95 -20.47
C GLN A 296 8.77 13.16 -21.84
N SER A 297 9.74 12.32 -22.20
CA SER A 297 10.38 12.35 -23.53
C SER A 297 9.36 12.16 -24.66
N GLN A 298 8.41 11.21 -24.50
CA GLN A 298 7.33 11.02 -25.46
C GLN A 298 6.41 12.22 -25.56
N CYS A 299 6.05 12.85 -24.43
CA CYS A 299 5.24 14.07 -24.43
C CYS A 299 5.95 15.23 -25.14
N ASP A 300 7.25 15.39 -24.92
CA ASP A 300 8.05 16.43 -25.58
C ASP A 300 8.15 16.18 -27.09
N GLN A 301 8.39 14.94 -27.51
CA GLN A 301 8.39 14.56 -28.92
C GLN A 301 7.04 14.82 -29.59
N MET A 302 5.93 14.47 -28.92
CA MET A 302 4.58 14.73 -29.44
C MET A 302 4.29 16.24 -29.50
N ARG A 303 4.78 17.03 -28.54
CA ARG A 303 4.67 18.49 -28.58
C ARG A 303 5.41 19.08 -29.77
N ASP A 304 6.65 18.67 -30.00
CA ASP A 304 7.45 19.11 -31.16
C ASP A 304 6.78 18.73 -32.49
N GLN A 305 6.18 17.53 -32.57
CA GLN A 305 5.42 17.12 -33.75
C GLN A 305 4.18 17.99 -33.97
N LEU A 306 3.45 18.32 -32.91
CA LEU A 306 2.31 19.22 -33.00
C LEU A 306 2.73 20.61 -33.45
N GLU A 307 3.81 21.17 -32.89
CA GLU A 307 4.33 22.49 -33.28
C GLU A 307 4.74 22.53 -34.76
N LYS A 308 5.42 21.49 -35.25
CA LYS A 308 5.77 21.36 -36.67
C LYS A 308 4.52 21.30 -37.55
N ARG A 309 3.53 20.49 -37.18
CA ARG A 309 2.27 20.39 -37.94
C ARG A 309 1.48 21.69 -37.93
N THR A 310 1.48 22.43 -36.83
CA THR A 310 0.82 23.74 -36.77
C THR A 310 1.52 24.75 -37.67
N ALA A 311 2.86 24.77 -37.71
CA ALA A 311 3.60 25.63 -38.62
C ALA A 311 3.33 25.28 -40.09
N GLU A 312 3.35 23.99 -40.46
CA GLU A 312 3.00 23.52 -41.81
C GLU A 312 1.58 23.96 -42.23
N LEU A 313 0.62 23.88 -41.31
CA LEU A 313 -0.76 24.33 -41.57
C LEU A 313 -0.87 25.85 -41.73
N GLU A 314 -0.09 26.62 -40.97
CA GLU A 314 -0.03 28.08 -41.12
C GLU A 314 0.60 28.48 -42.45
N ASP A 315 1.71 27.86 -42.85
CA ASP A 315 2.35 28.08 -44.14
C ASP A 315 1.41 27.75 -45.31
N LEU A 316 0.69 26.62 -45.23
CA LEU A 316 -0.31 26.25 -46.24
C LEU A 316 -1.48 27.24 -46.29
N ARG A 317 -1.93 27.76 -45.13
CA ARG A 317 -2.97 28.80 -45.09
C ARG A 317 -2.50 30.11 -45.70
N VAL A 318 -1.26 30.51 -45.44
CA VAL A 318 -0.68 31.72 -46.04
C VAL A 318 -0.51 31.56 -47.54
N SER A 319 0.05 30.43 -48.01
CA SER A 319 0.22 30.13 -49.44
C SER A 319 -1.13 30.12 -50.16
N SER A 320 -2.13 29.41 -49.63
CA SER A 320 -3.46 29.35 -50.23
C SER A 320 -4.16 30.72 -50.23
N ALA A 321 -4.01 31.54 -49.18
CA ALA A 321 -4.54 32.90 -49.16
C ALA A 321 -3.87 33.81 -50.21
N GLN A 322 -2.54 33.67 -50.40
CA GLN A 322 -1.80 34.40 -51.43
C GLN A 322 -2.22 33.98 -52.84
N GLU A 323 -2.38 32.68 -53.09
CA GLU A 323 -2.86 32.15 -54.36
C GLU A 323 -4.29 32.64 -54.68
N LEU A 324 -5.19 32.62 -53.69
CA LEU A 324 -6.54 33.14 -53.85
C LEU A 324 -6.57 34.66 -54.09
N ALA A 325 -5.70 35.42 -53.41
CA ALA A 325 -5.59 36.87 -53.64
C ALA A 325 -5.08 37.16 -55.06
N ALA A 326 -4.04 36.48 -55.52
CA ALA A 326 -3.51 36.62 -56.87
C ALA A 326 -4.57 36.28 -57.94
N LEU A 327 -5.34 35.20 -57.75
CA LEU A 327 -6.44 34.85 -58.64
C LEU A 327 -7.56 35.90 -58.65
N CYS A 328 -7.86 36.52 -57.51
CA CYS A 328 -8.84 37.61 -57.45
C CYS A 328 -8.34 38.85 -58.18
N ASP A 329 -7.08 39.23 -57.98
CA ASP A 329 -6.45 40.37 -58.66
C ASP A 329 -6.42 40.16 -60.18
N ASP A 330 -6.06 38.96 -60.64
CA ASP A 330 -6.07 38.58 -62.06
C ASP A 330 -7.49 38.65 -62.65
N HIS A 331 -8.48 38.14 -61.92
CA HIS A 331 -9.87 38.18 -62.35
C HIS A 331 -10.42 39.62 -62.40
N ASP A 332 -10.10 40.46 -61.41
CA ASP A 332 -10.52 41.85 -61.37
C ASP A 332 -9.83 42.68 -62.46
N ALA A 333 -8.54 42.44 -62.72
CA ALA A 333 -7.83 43.02 -63.85
C ALA A 333 -8.48 42.62 -65.19
N GLY A 334 -8.81 41.34 -65.37
CA GLY A 334 -9.53 40.84 -66.54
C GLY A 334 -10.91 41.50 -66.71
N ARG A 335 -11.67 41.65 -65.62
CA ARG A 335 -12.96 42.36 -65.63
C ARG A 335 -12.83 43.83 -65.98
N MET A 336 -11.82 44.52 -65.47
CA MET A 336 -11.57 45.92 -65.77
C MET A 336 -11.16 46.09 -67.24
N GLN A 337 -10.29 45.23 -67.77
CA GLN A 337 -9.92 45.24 -69.17
C GLN A 337 -11.15 45.04 -70.07
N GLN A 338 -11.95 44.00 -69.81
CA GLN A 338 -13.19 43.77 -70.55
C GLN A 338 -14.13 44.98 -70.44
N GLY A 339 -14.30 45.55 -69.24
CA GLY A 339 -15.11 46.75 -69.03
C GLY A 339 -14.64 47.96 -69.85
N HIS A 340 -13.33 48.19 -69.91
CA HIS A 340 -12.73 49.25 -70.75
C HIS A 340 -12.93 48.99 -72.24
N GLU A 341 -12.77 47.74 -72.70
CA GLU A 341 -13.03 47.34 -74.08
C GLU A 341 -14.51 47.56 -74.45
N PHE A 342 -15.44 47.15 -73.59
CA PHE A 342 -16.88 47.40 -73.76
C PHE A 342 -17.22 48.90 -73.81
N GLU A 343 -16.70 49.71 -72.89
CA GLU A 343 -17.00 51.15 -72.87
C GLU A 343 -16.38 51.87 -74.06
N SER A 344 -15.20 51.44 -74.52
CA SER A 344 -14.55 51.93 -75.75
C SER A 344 -15.38 51.61 -76.98
N LEU A 345 -15.86 50.36 -77.11
CA LEU A 345 -16.76 49.94 -78.20
C LEU A 345 -18.08 50.73 -78.16
N ARG A 346 -18.68 50.88 -76.97
CA ARG A 346 -19.90 51.66 -76.77
C ARG A 346 -19.71 53.13 -77.15
N GLY A 347 -18.64 53.77 -76.68
CA GLY A 347 -18.32 55.16 -77.01
C GLY A 347 -18.11 55.37 -78.50
N ARG A 348 -17.37 54.46 -79.15
CA ARG A 348 -17.17 54.47 -80.61
C ARG A 348 -18.49 54.34 -81.38
N LEU A 349 -19.36 53.43 -80.94
CA LEU A 349 -20.68 53.21 -81.54
C LEU A 349 -21.58 54.44 -81.36
N ILE A 350 -21.61 55.05 -80.17
CA ILE A 350 -22.39 56.27 -79.90
C ILE A 350 -21.89 57.40 -80.79
N GLN A 351 -20.58 57.67 -80.83
CA GLN A 351 -20.01 58.75 -81.63
C GLN A 351 -20.33 58.56 -83.13
N ARG A 352 -20.21 57.35 -83.66
CA ARG A 352 -20.54 57.07 -85.07
C ARG A 352 -22.02 57.20 -85.35
N LEU A 353 -22.89 56.80 -84.43
CA LEU A 353 -24.33 57.02 -84.55
C LEU A 353 -24.68 58.52 -84.50
N GLU A 354 -24.01 59.30 -83.66
CA GLU A 354 -24.17 60.77 -83.59
C GLU A 354 -23.71 61.41 -84.91
N GLU A 355 -22.53 61.08 -85.42
CA GLU A 355 -22.02 61.54 -86.73
C GLU A 355 -22.97 61.18 -87.87
N CYS A 356 -23.51 59.94 -87.88
CA CYS A 356 -24.52 59.53 -88.85
C CYS A 356 -25.80 60.35 -88.72
N ASN A 357 -26.27 60.61 -87.49
CA ASN A 357 -27.46 61.40 -87.24
C ASN A 357 -27.28 62.85 -87.70
N GLU A 358 -26.13 63.48 -87.43
CA GLU A 358 -25.80 64.82 -87.93
C GLU A 358 -25.73 64.86 -89.47
N MET A 359 -25.14 63.86 -90.11
CA MET A 359 -25.11 63.74 -91.58
C MET A 359 -26.51 63.58 -92.17
N LEU A 360 -27.41 62.85 -91.51
CA LEU A 360 -28.81 62.74 -91.91
C LEU A 360 -29.59 64.04 -91.65
N ASP A 361 -29.40 64.69 -90.51
CA ASP A 361 -30.05 65.97 -90.17
C ASP A 361 -29.65 67.08 -91.14
N THR A 362 -28.38 67.15 -91.53
CA THR A 362 -27.93 68.09 -92.57
C THR A 362 -28.55 67.78 -93.94
N GLY A 363 -28.69 66.51 -94.30
CA GLY A 363 -29.40 66.06 -95.50
C GLY A 363 -30.90 66.40 -95.48
N LEU A 364 -31.58 66.15 -94.36
CA LEU A 364 -32.99 66.48 -94.16
C LEU A 364 -33.23 67.99 -94.15
N ASN A 365 -32.34 68.78 -93.54
CA ASN A 365 -32.39 70.24 -93.59
C ASN A 365 -32.18 70.79 -95.02
N ALA A 366 -31.40 70.10 -95.86
CA ALA A 366 -31.27 70.43 -97.28
C ALA A 366 -32.55 70.15 -98.09
N LEU A 367 -33.41 69.24 -97.61
CA LEU A 367 -34.76 69.01 -98.16
C LEU A 367 -35.79 70.01 -97.61
N ARG A 368 -35.62 70.52 -96.38
CA ARG A 368 -36.56 71.43 -95.71
C ARG A 368 -36.37 72.90 -96.02
N LYS A 369 -35.17 73.37 -96.41
CA LYS A 369 -34.99 74.77 -96.79
C LYS A 369 -35.83 75.11 -98.02
N GLU A 370 -36.77 76.03 -97.84
CA GLU A 370 -37.57 76.65 -98.90
C GLU A 370 -36.63 77.32 -99.93
N SER A 371 -36.36 76.61 -101.02
CA SER A 371 -35.61 77.07 -102.19
C SER A 371 -36.11 76.24 -103.39
N PRO A 372 -36.16 76.78 -104.62
CA PRO A 372 -37.12 76.38 -105.65
C PRO A 372 -36.85 75.02 -106.34
N SER A 373 -35.89 74.24 -105.84
CA SER A 373 -35.77 72.80 -106.15
C SER A 373 -35.17 72.06 -104.95
N PRO A 374 -35.84 71.02 -104.41
CA PRO A 374 -35.27 70.21 -103.33
C PRO A 374 -33.99 69.53 -103.82
N ARG A 375 -32.89 69.66 -103.08
CA ARG A 375 -31.59 69.06 -103.43
C ARG A 375 -31.55 67.58 -103.03
N VAL A 376 -32.39 66.79 -103.68
CA VAL A 376 -32.51 65.33 -103.47
C VAL A 376 -31.16 64.62 -103.63
N SER A 377 -30.28 65.11 -104.52
CA SER A 377 -28.94 64.56 -104.71
C SER A 377 -28.06 64.64 -103.44
N VAL A 378 -28.21 65.68 -102.64
CA VAL A 378 -27.45 65.85 -101.38
C VAL A 378 -27.95 64.86 -100.33
N MET A 379 -29.26 64.63 -100.25
CA MET A 379 -29.81 63.61 -99.36
C MET A 379 -29.35 62.20 -99.77
N ILE A 380 -29.42 61.85 -101.06
CA ILE A 380 -28.99 60.54 -101.57
C ILE A 380 -27.52 60.29 -101.24
N GLN A 381 -26.63 61.25 -101.56
CA GLN A 381 -25.20 61.11 -101.24
C GLN A 381 -24.94 60.97 -99.73
N ARG A 382 -25.65 61.72 -98.88
CA ARG A 382 -25.48 61.61 -97.42
C ARG A 382 -26.02 60.29 -96.88
N THR A 383 -27.13 59.78 -97.41
CA THR A 383 -27.65 58.46 -97.04
C THR A 383 -26.74 57.32 -97.49
N GLU A 384 -26.10 57.43 -98.65
CA GLU A 384 -25.11 56.44 -99.12
C GLU A 384 -23.89 56.41 -98.19
N VAL A 385 -23.34 57.58 -97.84
CA VAL A 385 -22.24 57.69 -96.89
C VAL A 385 -22.62 57.10 -95.53
N VAL A 386 -23.80 57.41 -95.00
CA VAL A 386 -24.29 56.85 -93.73
C VAL A 386 -24.47 55.33 -93.78
N LEU A 387 -25.01 54.81 -94.89
CA LEU A 387 -25.17 53.36 -95.08
C LEU A 387 -23.83 52.64 -95.15
N ASP A 388 -22.84 53.20 -95.84
CA ASP A 388 -21.51 52.63 -95.92
C ASP A 388 -20.81 52.68 -94.56
N THR A 389 -20.90 53.79 -93.82
CA THR A 389 -20.34 53.87 -92.46
C THR A 389 -21.01 52.90 -91.46
N LEU A 390 -22.32 52.68 -91.57
CA LEU A 390 -23.04 51.70 -90.72
C LEU A 390 -22.70 50.26 -91.10
N ARG A 391 -22.44 49.98 -92.39
CA ARG A 391 -22.02 48.65 -92.85
C ARG A 391 -20.61 48.32 -92.39
N ASP A 392 -19.69 49.27 -92.49
CA ASP A 392 -18.33 49.11 -91.99
C ASP A 392 -18.35 48.84 -90.48
N GLU A 393 -19.26 49.47 -89.74
CA GLU A 393 -19.42 49.19 -88.32
C GLU A 393 -20.03 47.85 -87.97
N LEU A 394 -21.03 47.43 -88.72
CA LEU A 394 -21.61 46.11 -88.55
C LEU A 394 -20.56 45.02 -88.82
N ASN A 395 -19.66 45.23 -89.77
CA ASN A 395 -18.53 44.33 -90.02
C ASN A 395 -17.52 44.36 -88.87
N ASN A 396 -17.13 45.55 -88.39
CA ASN A 396 -16.21 45.66 -87.25
C ASN A 396 -16.75 44.99 -85.97
N LEU A 397 -18.06 45.07 -85.70
CA LEU A 397 -18.71 44.40 -84.57
C LEU A 397 -18.94 42.89 -84.76
N ARG A 398 -18.76 42.38 -85.98
CA ARG A 398 -18.83 40.94 -86.28
C ARG A 398 -17.46 40.28 -86.19
N GLU A 399 -16.40 41.04 -86.42
CA GLU A 399 -15.01 40.56 -86.43
C GLU A 399 -14.30 40.73 -85.08
N GLY A 400 -14.73 41.69 -84.25
CA GLY A 400 -14.38 41.78 -82.82
C GLY A 400 -15.43 41.11 -81.95
#